data_AF-A0A957LZJ9-F1
#
_entry.id   AF-A0A957LZJ9-F1
#
_cell.length_a   1.000
_cell.length_b   1.000
_cell.length_c   1.000
_cell.angle_alpha   90.00
_cell.angle_beta   90.00
_cell.angle_gamma   90.00
#
_symmetry.space_group_name_H-M   'P 1'
#
loop_
_entity.id
_entity.type
_entity.pdbx_description
1 polymer ?
#
loop_
_entity_poly.entity_id
_entity_poly.type
_entity_poly.pdbx_seq_one_letter_code
_entity_poly.pdbx_strand_id
1 'polypeptide(L)'
;MDGYGARPTTSSDASADGGLRRDPGQAWEMVREDLRHSMAGGMFKRFVADSWVAAYEDGEFIIGVPDSYAADWLAARLRTDLKRRLGRYLGRQSITLAFVVQSGAPAPGNGGDELAGLPLFSQTESPIAPPRMAAADARLAALQAEAAAEVRMDSRPRRSSAPVFDAVPPAPSSGRGGLQPDLTFDSFVVGDHNRMAHAAATAVAEKPGQNFNPLFIYGGVGLGKTHLLHAIGNAARRRQLNVIYCTSEHFTNDLIRAIGERSTDAFRARYRQADILLIDDIQFLRDKERTQEEFFHTFNHLHEAGAQIVLTSDRPPKALAPLEERLRSRFEGGLQTDIAPPDVETRVAILEQKAIRLGMKVDRRILMAVAERFESNIRELEGALNQLNWQAQLARTPLTYETAIAIVDNLAPARRPANPPDVVRIVAQHYGVTAEDLMGRSRRQPLAHVRQIAMYLLREENGLSLHQVGLELGGRDHSTIAHGADKIVSQLQDDDALRLEISKLREKIYTPLL
;
A
#
# COMPACT_ATOMS: atom_id res chain seq x y z
N MET A 1 81.72 20.25 -7.54
CA MET A 1 80.94 20.73 -6.39
C MET A 1 79.59 21.17 -6.92
N ASP A 2 78.54 20.72 -6.22
CA ASP A 2 77.18 21.28 -6.11
C ASP A 2 76.35 21.62 -7.36
N GLY A 3 75.08 21.21 -7.33
CA GLY A 3 74.12 21.43 -8.41
C GLY A 3 72.85 20.58 -8.30
N TYR A 4 72.12 20.69 -7.19
CA TYR A 4 70.79 20.07 -7.05
C TYR A 4 69.82 20.65 -8.09
N GLY A 5 69.15 19.82 -8.91
CA GLY A 5 68.17 20.33 -9.87
C GLY A 5 67.57 19.33 -10.86
N ALA A 6 66.39 18.81 -10.53
CA ALA A 6 65.30 18.36 -11.42
C ALA A 6 65.58 17.46 -12.65
N ARG A 7 64.95 16.26 -12.65
CA ARG A 7 63.88 15.87 -13.60
C ARG A 7 63.36 14.44 -13.29
N PRO A 8 62.05 14.17 -13.38
CA PRO A 8 61.52 12.81 -13.33
C PRO A 8 61.71 12.11 -14.68
N THR A 9 62.17 10.85 -14.66
CA THR A 9 62.25 10.00 -15.86
C THR A 9 60.98 9.15 -16.01
N THR A 10 60.43 9.14 -17.22
CA THR A 10 59.21 8.41 -17.59
C THR A 10 59.43 6.91 -17.67
N SER A 11 58.50 6.12 -17.13
CA SER A 11 58.22 4.76 -17.61
C SER A 11 56.78 4.68 -18.13
N SER A 12 56.62 4.06 -19.30
CA SER A 12 55.38 4.06 -20.08
C SER A 12 54.28 3.16 -19.49
N ASP A 13 53.09 3.30 -20.08
CA ASP A 13 51.99 2.32 -20.13
C ASP A 13 51.06 2.21 -18.90
N ALA A 14 50.27 3.26 -18.72
CA ALA A 14 48.85 3.11 -18.37
C ALA A 14 48.00 3.89 -19.41
N SER A 15 47.53 3.20 -20.44
CA SER A 15 46.77 3.81 -21.53
C SER A 15 45.39 4.31 -21.06
N ALA A 16 45.18 5.62 -21.18
CA ALA A 16 43.91 6.32 -21.35
C ALA A 16 42.62 5.62 -20.85
N ASP A 17 42.17 6.00 -19.65
CA ASP A 17 40.73 6.23 -19.44
C ASP A 17 40.51 7.63 -18.83
N GLY A 18 39.83 8.49 -19.59
CA GLY A 18 39.65 9.91 -19.31
C GLY A 18 38.49 10.16 -18.35
N GLY A 19 38.58 9.62 -17.14
CA GLY A 19 37.54 9.75 -16.12
C GLY A 19 37.38 11.20 -15.62
N LEU A 20 36.50 11.98 -16.28
CA LEU A 20 36.00 13.24 -15.72
C LEU A 20 35.43 12.98 -14.31
N ARG A 21 36.07 13.53 -13.28
CA ARG A 21 35.44 13.72 -11.96
C ARG A 21 34.29 14.71 -12.13
N ARG A 22 33.09 14.19 -12.40
CA ARG A 22 31.87 14.99 -12.52
C ARG A 22 31.41 15.43 -11.13
N ASP A 23 31.22 16.73 -10.98
CA ASP A 23 30.77 17.37 -9.75
C ASP A 23 29.34 16.89 -9.38
N PRO A 24 29.09 16.39 -8.15
CA PRO A 24 27.76 16.01 -7.69
C PRO A 24 26.71 17.12 -7.81
N GLY A 25 27.10 18.40 -7.64
CA GLY A 25 26.21 19.55 -7.82
C GLY A 25 25.73 19.67 -9.26
N GLN A 26 26.67 19.64 -10.21
CA GLN A 26 26.37 19.64 -11.65
C GLN A 26 25.54 18.42 -12.07
N ALA A 27 25.84 17.23 -11.51
CA ALA A 27 25.07 16.02 -11.78
C ALA A 27 23.60 16.16 -11.32
N TRP A 28 23.34 16.81 -10.19
CA TRP A 28 21.98 17.10 -9.73
C TRP A 28 21.27 18.15 -10.61
N GLU A 29 21.99 19.21 -11.00
CA GLU A 29 21.44 20.27 -11.85
C GLU A 29 21.03 19.75 -13.24
N MET A 30 21.86 18.88 -13.85
CA MET A 30 21.50 18.16 -15.08
C MET A 30 20.25 17.29 -14.91
N VAL A 31 20.11 16.58 -13.78
CA VAL A 31 18.93 15.75 -13.48
C VAL A 31 17.68 16.60 -13.26
N ARG A 32 17.80 17.76 -12.63
CA ARG A 32 16.70 18.73 -12.50
C ARG A 32 16.24 19.23 -13.88
N GLU A 33 17.17 19.54 -14.78
CA GLU A 33 16.81 20.00 -16.13
C GLU A 33 16.14 18.90 -16.98
N ASP A 34 16.67 17.67 -16.91
CA ASP A 34 16.04 16.47 -17.46
C ASP A 34 14.59 16.29 -16.98
N LEU A 35 14.33 16.55 -15.69
CA LEU A 35 13.00 16.49 -15.08
C LEU A 35 12.11 17.65 -15.51
N ARG A 36 12.64 18.88 -15.62
CA ARG A 36 11.90 20.06 -16.10
C ARG A 36 11.29 19.84 -17.48
N HIS A 37 11.97 19.10 -18.35
CA HIS A 37 11.49 18.76 -19.69
C HIS A 37 10.62 17.49 -19.75
N SER A 38 10.72 16.57 -18.78
CA SER A 38 10.00 15.28 -18.80
C SER A 38 8.78 15.19 -17.87
N MET A 39 8.47 16.24 -17.10
CA MET A 39 7.31 16.27 -16.19
C MET A 39 6.48 17.55 -16.35
N ALA A 40 5.23 17.52 -15.88
CA ALA A 40 4.35 18.70 -15.89
C ALA A 40 4.94 19.85 -15.06
N GLY A 41 4.99 21.07 -15.62
CA GLY A 41 5.70 22.21 -15.02
C GLY A 41 5.24 22.58 -13.60
N GLY A 42 3.95 22.40 -13.28
CA GLY A 42 3.44 22.60 -11.91
C GLY A 42 3.98 21.58 -10.89
N MET A 43 4.20 20.32 -11.31
CA MET A 43 4.85 19.30 -10.47
C MET A 43 6.34 19.60 -10.31
N PHE A 44 7.02 20.00 -11.38
CA PHE A 44 8.42 20.42 -11.29
C PHE A 44 8.59 21.59 -10.32
N LYS A 45 7.79 22.66 -10.48
CA LYS A 45 7.84 23.85 -9.62
C LYS A 45 7.55 23.53 -8.15
N ARG A 46 6.59 22.62 -7.87
CA ARG A 46 6.20 22.26 -6.50
C ARG A 46 7.19 21.34 -5.78
N PHE A 47 7.86 20.44 -6.49
CA PHE A 47 8.58 19.32 -5.87
C PHE A 47 10.09 19.26 -6.18
N VAL A 48 10.55 19.90 -7.25
CA VAL A 48 11.92 19.73 -7.77
C VAL A 48 12.67 21.06 -7.91
N ALA A 49 11.98 22.15 -8.26
CA ALA A 49 12.61 23.44 -8.58
C ALA A 49 13.45 24.04 -7.43
N ASP A 50 13.04 23.82 -6.19
CA ASP A 50 13.71 24.36 -4.99
C ASP A 50 14.52 23.28 -4.25
N SER A 51 14.99 22.23 -4.95
CA SER A 51 15.80 21.14 -4.37
C SER A 51 17.30 21.26 -4.69
N TRP A 52 18.17 20.98 -3.72
CA TRP A 52 19.63 21.09 -3.87
C TRP A 52 20.36 19.85 -3.32
N VAL A 53 21.66 19.71 -3.62
CA VAL A 53 22.50 18.70 -2.96
C VAL A 53 22.93 19.25 -1.61
N ALA A 54 22.43 18.67 -0.52
CA ALA A 54 22.80 19.03 0.84
C ALA A 54 24.12 18.38 1.26
N ALA A 55 24.37 17.14 0.81
CA ALA A 55 25.65 16.46 0.94
C ALA A 55 25.81 15.36 -0.13
N TYR A 56 27.06 14.98 -0.42
CA TYR A 56 27.38 13.79 -1.22
C TYR A 56 28.67 13.15 -0.72
N GLU A 57 28.61 11.88 -0.34
CA GLU A 57 29.76 11.09 0.09
C GLU A 57 29.61 9.66 -0.41
N ASP A 58 30.69 9.07 -0.94
CA ASP A 58 30.80 7.69 -1.44
C ASP A 58 29.67 7.11 -2.33
N GLY A 59 28.86 7.95 -2.96
CA GLY A 59 27.75 7.53 -3.84
C GLY A 59 26.38 7.61 -3.17
N GLU A 60 26.31 8.11 -1.94
CA GLU A 60 25.09 8.56 -1.30
C GLU A 60 24.88 10.06 -1.55
N PHE A 61 23.73 10.39 -2.14
CA PHE A 61 23.25 11.77 -2.27
C PHE A 61 22.25 12.06 -1.16
N ILE A 62 22.47 13.17 -0.44
CA ILE A 62 21.48 13.78 0.43
C ILE A 62 20.93 15.01 -0.28
N ILE A 63 19.66 14.96 -0.68
CA ILE A 63 18.97 16.04 -1.38
C ILE A 63 18.19 16.88 -0.37
N GLY A 64 18.53 18.16 -0.27
CA GLY A 64 17.79 19.16 0.50
C GLY A 64 16.53 19.59 -0.24
N VAL A 65 15.42 19.69 0.51
CA VAL A 65 14.10 20.13 0.01
C VAL A 65 13.42 21.06 1.02
N PRO A 66 12.55 21.98 0.57
CA PRO A 66 12.00 23.04 1.42
C PRO A 66 10.96 22.54 2.45
N ASP A 67 10.30 21.41 2.20
CA ASP A 67 9.30 20.83 3.11
C ASP A 67 9.30 19.29 3.06
N SER A 68 8.70 18.66 4.08
CA SER A 68 8.59 17.20 4.19
C SER A 68 7.72 16.57 3.12
N TYR A 69 6.71 17.29 2.62
CA TYR A 69 5.83 16.79 1.58
C TYR A 69 6.58 16.64 0.25
N ALA A 70 7.55 17.50 -0.04
CA ALA A 70 8.48 17.34 -1.15
C ALA A 70 9.46 16.18 -0.93
N ALA A 71 9.99 16.00 0.28
CA ALA A 71 10.86 14.86 0.62
C ALA A 71 10.16 13.52 0.36
N ASP A 72 8.98 13.34 0.95
CA ASP A 72 8.19 12.11 0.84
C ASP A 72 7.74 11.85 -0.61
N TRP A 73 7.32 12.88 -1.34
CA TRP A 73 6.89 12.73 -2.72
C TRP A 73 8.04 12.30 -3.66
N LEU A 74 9.22 12.90 -3.53
CA LEU A 74 10.40 12.50 -4.31
C LEU A 74 10.86 11.08 -3.92
N ALA A 75 10.87 10.77 -2.62
CA ALA A 75 11.23 9.45 -2.10
C ALA A 75 10.31 8.34 -2.59
N ALA A 76 9.00 8.58 -2.60
CA ALA A 76 8.00 7.61 -3.04
C ALA A 76 7.91 7.49 -4.57
N ARG A 77 8.02 8.60 -5.31
CA ARG A 77 7.66 8.63 -6.74
C ARG A 77 8.83 8.68 -7.71
N LEU A 78 9.94 9.33 -7.35
CA LEU A 78 11.07 9.56 -8.26
C LEU A 78 12.39 8.90 -7.84
N ARG A 79 12.53 8.40 -6.61
CA ARG A 79 13.77 7.80 -6.08
C ARG A 79 14.47 6.82 -7.03
N THR A 80 13.73 5.93 -7.69
CA THR A 80 14.29 4.95 -8.65
C THR A 80 14.74 5.60 -9.97
N ASP A 81 14.02 6.62 -10.46
CA ASP A 81 14.43 7.35 -11.68
C ASP A 81 15.63 8.26 -11.39
N LEU A 82 15.62 8.99 -10.27
CA LEU A 82 16.72 9.83 -9.80
C LEU A 82 18.02 9.02 -9.63
N LYS A 83 17.97 7.89 -8.92
CA LYS A 83 19.12 6.98 -8.79
C LYS A 83 19.67 6.53 -10.16
N ARG A 84 18.79 6.18 -11.10
CA ARG A 84 19.18 5.76 -12.46
C ARG A 84 19.73 6.90 -13.32
N ARG A 85 19.23 8.13 -13.17
CA ARG A 85 19.75 9.31 -13.88
C ARG A 85 21.11 9.71 -13.32
N LEU A 86 21.22 9.89 -12.01
CA LEU A 86 22.49 10.19 -11.32
C LEU A 86 23.55 9.10 -11.58
N GLY A 87 23.16 7.82 -11.60
CA GLY A 87 24.08 6.72 -11.88
C GLY A 87 24.68 6.80 -13.29
N ARG A 88 23.87 7.15 -14.30
CA ARG A 88 24.33 7.42 -15.67
C ARG A 88 25.23 8.67 -15.74
N TYR A 89 24.93 9.73 -14.99
CA TYR A 89 25.76 10.93 -14.99
C TYR A 89 27.09 10.74 -14.25
N LEU A 90 27.16 9.95 -13.18
CA LEU A 90 28.40 9.71 -12.41
C LEU A 90 29.17 8.44 -12.81
N GLY A 91 28.65 7.63 -13.75
CA GLY A 91 29.28 6.36 -14.15
C GLY A 91 29.26 5.29 -13.05
N ARG A 92 28.40 5.41 -12.05
CA ARG A 92 28.29 4.48 -10.90
C ARG A 92 27.06 3.60 -11.02
N GLN A 93 27.23 2.29 -10.81
CA GLN A 93 26.14 1.31 -10.89
C GLN A 93 25.20 1.35 -9.68
N SER A 94 25.72 1.77 -8.51
CA SER A 94 24.96 1.90 -7.27
C SER A 94 25.02 3.33 -6.75
N ILE A 95 23.85 3.96 -6.59
CA ILE A 95 23.69 5.25 -5.91
C ILE A 95 22.64 5.11 -4.80
N THR A 96 22.95 5.64 -3.63
CA THR A 96 22.01 5.82 -2.52
C THR A 96 21.47 7.25 -2.55
N LEU A 97 20.22 7.42 -2.14
CA LEU A 97 19.51 8.69 -2.26
C LEU A 97 18.63 8.85 -1.02
N ALA A 98 18.90 9.89 -0.24
CA ALA A 98 18.15 10.34 0.92
C ALA A 98 17.64 11.77 0.67
N PHE A 99 16.58 12.15 1.39
CA PHE A 99 16.01 13.50 1.33
C PHE A 99 15.96 14.08 2.73
N VAL A 100 16.33 15.34 2.88
CA VAL A 100 16.30 16.07 4.15
C VAL A 100 15.53 17.37 4.00
N VAL A 101 14.70 17.66 4.99
CA VAL A 101 13.95 18.92 5.04
C VAL A 101 14.83 19.98 5.68
N GLN A 102 15.12 21.04 4.93
CA GLN A 102 15.90 22.18 5.42
C GLN A 102 15.26 23.49 4.94
N SER A 103 15.21 24.47 5.83
CA SER A 103 14.67 25.80 5.52
C SER A 103 15.74 26.66 4.83
N GLY A 104 15.86 26.50 3.52
CA GLY A 104 16.76 27.27 2.66
C GLY A 104 18.06 26.53 2.30
N ALA A 105 18.55 26.79 1.09
CA ALA A 105 19.82 26.24 0.61
C ALA A 105 21.02 26.87 1.35
N PRO A 106 22.04 26.08 1.73
CA PRO A 106 23.28 26.63 2.28
C PRO A 106 23.99 27.47 1.21
N ALA A 107 24.50 28.64 1.62
CA ALA A 107 25.26 29.51 0.73
C ALA A 107 26.56 28.80 0.28
N PRO A 108 26.99 28.97 -0.98
CA PRO A 108 28.16 28.26 -1.50
C PRO A 108 29.46 28.84 -0.92
N GLY A 109 30.16 28.02 -0.12
CA GLY A 109 31.57 28.21 0.20
C GLY A 109 31.87 28.71 1.62
N ASN A 110 32.26 27.78 2.48
CA ASN A 110 33.58 27.79 3.11
C ASN A 110 33.91 26.36 3.56
N GLY A 111 35.12 25.89 3.26
CA GLY A 111 35.59 24.58 3.69
C GLY A 111 36.35 24.64 5.01
N GLY A 112 36.41 23.52 5.72
CA GLY A 112 37.17 23.35 6.97
C GLY A 112 36.32 22.73 8.07
N ASP A 113 36.88 21.69 8.70
CA ASP A 113 36.34 20.89 9.80
C ASP A 113 35.38 21.60 10.78
N GLU A 114 34.25 20.97 11.07
CA GLU A 114 33.98 20.55 12.45
C GLU A 114 33.08 19.31 12.52
N LEU A 115 33.27 18.52 13.57
CA LEU A 115 32.95 17.09 13.63
C LEU A 115 31.63 16.75 14.34
N ALA A 116 31.14 15.53 14.05
CA ALA A 116 30.47 14.60 14.96
C ALA A 116 29.54 15.15 16.07
N GLY A 117 28.22 14.96 15.91
CA GLY A 117 27.27 15.35 16.95
C GLY A 117 25.80 14.94 16.73
N LEU A 118 25.52 13.69 16.31
CA LEU A 118 24.15 13.14 16.34
C LEU A 118 23.96 12.19 17.53
N PRO A 119 23.19 12.56 18.57
CA PRO A 119 22.69 11.61 19.56
C PRO A 119 21.32 11.05 19.15
N LEU A 120 21.20 9.73 19.21
CA LEU A 120 19.93 9.00 19.17
C LEU A 120 19.09 9.25 20.45
N PHE A 121 17.76 9.25 20.30
CA PHE A 121 16.70 9.02 21.31
C PHE A 121 16.85 9.54 22.76
N SER A 122 15.97 10.46 23.18
CA SER A 122 15.26 10.38 24.47
C SER A 122 14.04 11.33 24.54
N GLN A 123 13.09 11.05 25.43
CA GLN A 123 11.84 11.81 25.65
C GLN A 123 12.00 12.86 26.77
N THR A 124 11.25 13.99 26.71
CA THR A 124 10.59 14.67 27.86
C THR A 124 9.68 15.83 27.39
N GLU A 125 8.73 16.26 28.23
CA GLU A 125 7.62 17.18 27.90
C GLU A 125 7.89 18.66 28.26
N SER A 126 7.47 19.60 27.38
CA SER A 126 6.79 20.91 27.62
C SER A 126 7.35 21.96 28.64
N PRO A 127 6.85 23.23 28.76
CA PRO A 127 5.74 23.94 28.06
C PRO A 127 5.97 25.41 27.57
N ILE A 128 5.05 25.94 26.70
CA ILE A 128 4.68 27.39 26.51
C ILE A 128 5.76 28.30 25.82
N ALA A 129 5.52 29.44 25.10
CA ALA A 129 4.40 30.37 24.84
C ALA A 129 4.38 30.93 23.36
N PRO A 130 3.42 31.79 22.93
CA PRO A 130 3.28 32.27 21.53
C PRO A 130 3.58 33.77 21.26
N PRO A 131 3.80 34.18 19.98
CA PRO A 131 3.70 35.59 19.55
C PRO A 131 2.50 35.90 18.63
N ARG A 132 1.62 36.77 19.16
CA ARG A 132 0.68 37.75 18.54
C ARG A 132 0.35 37.73 17.03
N MET A 133 -0.97 37.83 16.78
CA MET A 133 -1.61 38.26 15.52
C MET A 133 -1.26 39.72 15.14
N ALA A 134 -0.77 39.96 13.91
CA ALA A 134 -0.82 41.26 13.21
C ALA A 134 -0.48 41.23 11.69
N ALA A 135 -0.33 40.06 11.05
CA ALA A 135 0.29 39.94 9.71
C ALA A 135 -0.50 39.13 8.66
N ALA A 136 -1.79 38.86 8.91
CA ALA A 136 -2.61 38.01 8.02
C ALA A 136 -3.16 38.76 6.79
N ASP A 137 -3.62 40.00 6.96
CA ASP A 137 -4.48 40.66 5.96
C ASP A 137 -3.73 41.16 4.72
N ALA A 138 -2.47 41.60 4.88
CA ALA A 138 -1.65 42.08 3.77
C ALA A 138 -1.29 40.97 2.75
N ARG A 139 -1.22 39.70 3.20
CA ARG A 139 -0.83 38.56 2.37
C ARG A 139 -1.99 38.05 1.50
N LEU A 140 -3.23 38.27 1.94
CA LEU A 140 -4.44 37.86 1.22
C LEU A 140 -4.71 38.75 -0.01
N ALA A 141 -4.43 40.06 0.08
CA ALA A 141 -4.64 41.00 -1.02
C ALA A 141 -3.69 40.76 -2.21
N ALA A 142 -2.44 40.35 -1.96
CA ALA A 142 -1.47 40.05 -3.02
C ALA A 142 -1.86 38.81 -3.85
N LEU A 143 -2.29 37.73 -3.18
CA LEU A 143 -2.66 36.47 -3.83
C LEU A 143 -3.93 36.59 -4.69
N GLN A 144 -4.84 37.51 -4.35
CA GLN A 144 -6.05 37.78 -5.14
C GLN A 144 -5.73 38.50 -6.47
N ALA A 145 -4.62 39.23 -6.56
CA ALA A 145 -4.19 39.90 -7.78
C ALA A 145 -3.56 38.91 -8.79
N GLU A 146 -2.77 37.93 -8.34
CA GLU A 146 -2.17 36.91 -9.21
C GLU A 146 -3.23 35.96 -9.79
N ALA A 147 -4.18 35.49 -8.98
CA ALA A 147 -5.24 34.57 -9.43
C ALA A 147 -6.15 35.16 -10.53
N ALA A 148 -6.29 36.49 -10.58
CA ALA A 148 -7.09 37.17 -11.62
C ALA A 148 -6.37 37.22 -13.00
N ALA A 149 -5.06 36.98 -13.04
CA ALA A 149 -4.27 37.03 -14.28
C ALA A 149 -4.29 35.70 -15.05
N GLU A 150 -4.22 34.55 -14.35
CA GLU A 150 -4.13 33.23 -15.00
C GLU A 150 -5.40 32.82 -15.77
N VAL A 151 -6.59 33.25 -15.31
CA VAL A 151 -7.89 32.87 -15.90
C VAL A 151 -8.09 33.38 -17.34
N ARG A 152 -7.31 34.36 -17.81
CA ARG A 152 -7.50 34.99 -19.13
C ARG A 152 -6.79 34.30 -20.30
N MET A 153 -5.93 33.30 -20.07
CA MET A 153 -4.97 32.89 -21.12
C MET A 153 -5.23 31.58 -21.87
N ASP A 154 -6.20 30.75 -21.48
CA ASP A 154 -6.43 29.45 -22.16
C ASP A 154 -7.83 29.32 -22.79
N SER A 155 -7.96 29.78 -24.03
CA SER A 155 -9.19 29.64 -24.82
C SER A 155 -8.94 29.56 -26.33
N ARG A 156 -8.14 28.58 -26.79
CA ARG A 156 -8.13 28.12 -28.19
C ARG A 156 -7.95 26.59 -28.32
N PRO A 157 -8.74 25.89 -29.14
CA PRO A 157 -8.62 24.44 -29.30
C PRO A 157 -7.46 24.07 -30.24
N ARG A 158 -6.70 23.02 -29.88
CA ARG A 158 -5.75 22.36 -30.80
C ARG A 158 -6.14 20.90 -31.00
N ARG A 159 -6.36 20.52 -32.26
CA ARG A 159 -6.44 19.11 -32.71
C ARG A 159 -5.01 18.62 -33.02
N SER A 160 -4.64 17.44 -32.52
CA SER A 160 -3.65 16.57 -33.16
C SER A 160 -3.79 15.13 -32.63
N SER A 161 -3.51 14.16 -33.48
CA SER A 161 -3.79 12.72 -33.30
C SER A 161 -2.72 11.98 -32.48
N ALA A 162 -3.16 11.08 -31.61
CA ALA A 162 -2.36 10.02 -31.01
C ALA A 162 -2.88 8.64 -31.45
N PRO A 163 -2.03 7.59 -31.53
CA PRO A 163 -2.49 6.24 -31.86
C PRO A 163 -3.33 5.65 -30.71
N VAL A 164 -4.39 4.93 -31.09
CA VAL A 164 -5.31 4.30 -30.14
C VAL A 164 -4.66 3.05 -29.55
N PHE A 165 -4.40 3.07 -28.25
CA PHE A 165 -4.42 1.86 -27.42
C PHE A 165 -5.68 1.94 -26.56
N ASP A 166 -6.42 0.83 -26.51
CA ASP A 166 -7.81 0.83 -26.06
C ASP A 166 -8.00 1.27 -24.60
N ALA A 167 -9.20 1.81 -24.36
CA ALA A 167 -9.55 2.45 -23.12
C ALA A 167 -9.42 1.53 -21.91
N VAL A 168 -8.88 2.09 -20.81
CA VAL A 168 -9.33 1.68 -19.47
C VAL A 168 -10.86 1.81 -19.49
N PRO A 169 -11.62 0.73 -19.25
CA PRO A 169 -13.07 0.82 -19.31
C PRO A 169 -13.55 1.89 -18.33
N PRO A 170 -14.40 2.83 -18.76
CA PRO A 170 -14.91 3.85 -17.86
C PRO A 170 -15.60 3.17 -16.68
N ALA A 171 -15.33 3.64 -15.46
CA ALA A 171 -15.99 3.13 -14.27
C ALA A 171 -17.51 3.10 -14.50
N PRO A 172 -18.20 1.99 -14.15
CA PRO A 172 -19.57 1.77 -14.56
C PRO A 172 -20.45 2.94 -14.14
N SER A 173 -21.14 3.53 -15.12
CA SER A 173 -21.92 4.77 -14.94
C SER A 173 -22.93 4.64 -13.81
N SER A 174 -22.63 5.26 -12.67
CA SER A 174 -23.41 5.12 -11.45
C SER A 174 -24.74 5.86 -11.56
N GLY A 175 -25.83 5.11 -11.67
CA GLY A 175 -27.17 5.66 -11.78
C GLY A 175 -27.53 6.53 -10.57
N ARG A 176 -27.83 7.82 -10.81
CA ARG A 176 -28.27 8.86 -9.85
C ARG A 176 -27.95 8.52 -8.38
N GLY A 177 -26.76 8.86 -7.89
CA GLY A 177 -26.43 8.71 -6.45
C GLY A 177 -25.34 7.69 -6.11
N GLY A 178 -24.45 7.33 -7.04
CA GLY A 178 -23.18 6.64 -6.74
C GLY A 178 -23.26 5.14 -6.40
N LEU A 179 -24.43 4.64 -6.03
CA LEU A 179 -24.64 3.23 -5.66
C LEU A 179 -24.53 2.29 -6.88
N GLN A 180 -23.73 1.23 -6.75
CA GLN A 180 -23.67 0.09 -7.65
C GLN A 180 -24.87 -0.86 -7.42
N PRO A 181 -25.73 -1.13 -8.43
CA PRO A 181 -26.95 -1.91 -8.24
C PRO A 181 -26.72 -3.38 -7.83
N ASP A 182 -25.62 -3.98 -8.26
CA ASP A 182 -25.34 -5.42 -8.05
C ASP A 182 -24.81 -5.76 -6.64
N LEU A 183 -24.51 -4.74 -5.83
CA LEU A 183 -24.07 -4.88 -4.45
C LEU A 183 -25.28 -4.82 -3.51
N THR A 184 -25.79 -6.00 -3.14
CA THR A 184 -27.02 -6.22 -2.38
C THR A 184 -26.79 -7.27 -1.30
N PHE A 185 -27.70 -7.38 -0.33
CA PHE A 185 -27.64 -8.45 0.68
C PHE A 185 -27.71 -9.84 0.03
N ASP A 186 -28.59 -10.03 -0.96
CA ASP A 186 -28.74 -11.30 -1.69
C ASP A 186 -27.45 -11.70 -2.45
N SER A 187 -26.64 -10.72 -2.85
CA SER A 187 -25.35 -10.93 -3.53
C SER A 187 -24.14 -11.01 -2.61
N PHE A 188 -24.34 -11.01 -1.28
CA PHE A 188 -23.31 -11.09 -0.25
C PHE A 188 -23.32 -12.48 0.43
N VAL A 189 -22.17 -13.17 0.46
CA VAL A 189 -22.06 -14.48 1.13
C VAL A 189 -21.82 -14.28 2.63
N VAL A 190 -22.74 -14.82 3.45
CA VAL A 190 -22.64 -14.76 4.91
C VAL A 190 -21.87 -15.95 5.45
N GLY A 191 -20.85 -15.68 6.27
CA GLY A 191 -20.08 -16.66 7.04
C GLY A 191 -19.76 -16.12 8.43
N ASP A 192 -19.18 -16.92 9.32
CA ASP A 192 -19.02 -16.52 10.73
C ASP A 192 -18.16 -15.26 10.91
N HIS A 193 -17.11 -15.11 10.09
CA HIS A 193 -16.24 -13.93 10.00
C HIS A 193 -16.93 -12.60 9.62
N ASN A 194 -18.18 -12.63 9.12
CA ASN A 194 -18.93 -11.45 8.68
C ASN A 194 -20.38 -11.38 9.20
N ARG A 195 -20.84 -12.41 9.92
CA ARG A 195 -22.23 -12.61 10.36
C ARG A 195 -22.78 -11.41 11.15
N MET A 196 -21.99 -10.86 12.08
CA MET A 196 -22.37 -9.69 12.88
C MET A 196 -22.55 -8.45 12.00
N ALA A 197 -21.59 -8.15 11.12
CA ALA A 197 -21.65 -7.01 10.22
C ALA A 197 -22.84 -7.09 9.25
N HIS A 198 -23.11 -8.27 8.71
CA HIS A 198 -24.28 -8.50 7.86
C HIS A 198 -25.61 -8.28 8.62
N ALA A 199 -25.73 -8.83 9.84
CA ALA A 199 -26.93 -8.67 10.67
C ALA A 199 -27.17 -7.20 11.06
N ALA A 200 -26.11 -6.49 11.47
CA ALA A 200 -26.16 -5.06 11.77
C ALA A 200 -26.56 -4.21 10.56
N ALA A 201 -25.96 -4.46 9.40
CA ALA A 201 -26.29 -3.80 8.15
C ALA A 201 -27.74 -4.05 7.72
N THR A 202 -28.25 -5.27 7.88
CA THR A 202 -29.64 -5.63 7.59
C THR A 202 -30.60 -4.87 8.51
N ALA A 203 -30.36 -4.89 9.83
CA ALA A 203 -31.18 -4.17 10.81
C ALA A 203 -31.22 -2.66 10.56
N VAL A 204 -30.09 -2.06 10.18
CA VAL A 204 -29.98 -0.65 9.80
C VAL A 204 -30.76 -0.34 8.51
N ALA A 205 -30.75 -1.23 7.51
CA ALA A 205 -31.53 -1.05 6.29
C ALA A 205 -33.06 -1.19 6.51
N GLU A 206 -33.47 -2.05 7.46
CA GLU A 206 -34.87 -2.25 7.85
C GLU A 206 -35.42 -1.10 8.72
N LYS A 207 -34.61 -0.56 9.64
CA LYS A 207 -35.01 0.51 10.57
C LYS A 207 -33.92 1.60 10.69
N PRO A 208 -33.70 2.39 9.62
CA PRO A 208 -32.70 3.45 9.63
C PRO A 208 -32.94 4.44 10.78
N GLY A 209 -31.86 4.87 11.42
CA GLY A 209 -31.87 5.91 12.46
C GLY A 209 -32.29 5.44 13.85
N GLN A 210 -32.88 4.24 13.99
CA GLN A 210 -33.43 3.75 15.26
C GLN A 210 -32.37 3.03 16.11
N ASN A 211 -31.78 1.97 15.55
CA ASN A 211 -30.76 1.17 16.20
C ASN A 211 -29.42 1.40 15.50
N PHE A 212 -28.31 1.29 16.24
CA PHE A 212 -26.97 1.28 15.66
C PHE A 212 -26.68 2.52 14.79
N ASN A 213 -26.84 3.71 15.39
CA ASN A 213 -26.52 4.98 14.75
C ASN A 213 -25.40 5.70 15.52
N PRO A 214 -24.19 5.86 14.96
CA PRO A 214 -23.75 5.33 13.66
C PRO A 214 -23.58 3.79 13.68
N LEU A 215 -23.55 3.20 12.49
CA LEU A 215 -23.02 1.86 12.28
C LEU A 215 -21.60 1.98 11.72
N PHE A 216 -20.61 1.43 12.40
CA PHE A 216 -19.20 1.50 12.02
C PHE A 216 -18.67 0.11 11.66
N ILE A 217 -18.45 -0.12 10.37
CA ILE A 217 -17.98 -1.41 9.81
C ILE A 217 -16.49 -1.31 9.50
N TYR A 218 -15.64 -2.12 10.12
CA TYR A 218 -14.20 -2.09 9.86
C TYR A 218 -13.62 -3.46 9.51
N GLY A 219 -12.38 -3.48 9.02
CA GLY A 219 -11.69 -4.70 8.62
C GLY A 219 -10.74 -4.46 7.45
N GLY A 220 -9.99 -5.49 7.07
CA GLY A 220 -9.00 -5.43 6.00
C GLY A 220 -9.51 -4.99 4.62
N VAL A 221 -8.58 -4.79 3.70
CA VAL A 221 -8.89 -4.46 2.31
C VAL A 221 -9.64 -5.63 1.66
N GLY A 222 -10.68 -5.33 0.88
CA GLY A 222 -11.38 -6.35 0.10
C GLY A 222 -12.17 -7.38 0.92
N LEU A 223 -12.59 -7.07 2.15
CA LEU A 223 -13.45 -7.94 2.99
C LEU A 223 -14.96 -7.61 2.88
N GLY A 224 -15.40 -6.95 1.81
CA GLY A 224 -16.84 -6.71 1.57
C GLY A 224 -17.46 -5.50 2.31
N LYS A 225 -16.67 -4.65 2.99
CA LYS A 225 -17.17 -3.41 3.64
C LYS A 225 -18.03 -2.54 2.72
N THR A 226 -17.47 -2.17 1.56
CA THR A 226 -18.17 -1.43 0.49
C THR A 226 -19.42 -2.18 0.01
N HIS A 227 -19.38 -3.52 -0.07
CA HIS A 227 -20.56 -4.30 -0.48
C HIS A 227 -21.71 -4.13 0.50
N LEU A 228 -21.48 -4.29 1.81
CA LEU A 228 -22.50 -4.07 2.84
C LEU A 228 -23.00 -2.62 2.83
N LEU A 229 -22.09 -1.64 2.69
CA LEU A 229 -22.45 -0.23 2.62
C LEU A 229 -23.39 0.07 1.43
N HIS A 230 -23.07 -0.45 0.25
CA HIS A 230 -23.94 -0.36 -0.93
C HIS A 230 -25.25 -1.15 -0.77
N ALA A 231 -25.23 -2.32 -0.12
CA ALA A 231 -26.42 -3.13 0.12
C ALA A 231 -27.46 -2.39 0.99
N ILE A 232 -27.00 -1.71 2.05
CA ILE A 232 -27.84 -0.80 2.86
C ILE A 232 -28.45 0.28 1.98
N GLY A 233 -27.62 0.97 1.18
CA GLY A 233 -28.08 2.05 0.31
C GLY A 233 -29.11 1.59 -0.74
N ASN A 234 -28.88 0.44 -1.38
CA ASN A 234 -29.79 -0.13 -2.35
C ASN A 234 -31.12 -0.58 -1.71
N ALA A 235 -31.08 -1.15 -0.50
CA ALA A 235 -32.29 -1.53 0.24
C ALA A 235 -33.10 -0.29 0.67
N ALA A 236 -32.46 0.75 1.20
CA ALA A 236 -33.09 2.00 1.57
C ALA A 236 -33.68 2.76 0.37
N ARG A 237 -32.96 2.77 -0.76
CA ARG A 237 -33.41 3.40 -2.01
C ARG A 237 -34.68 2.74 -2.58
N ARG A 238 -34.85 1.43 -2.44
CA ARG A 238 -36.11 0.74 -2.80
C ARG A 238 -37.31 1.23 -1.98
N ARG A 239 -37.06 1.81 -0.80
CA ARG A 239 -38.06 2.43 0.10
C ARG A 239 -38.19 3.95 -0.13
N GLN A 240 -37.63 4.47 -1.22
CA GLN A 240 -37.66 5.88 -1.63
C GLN A 240 -36.99 6.88 -0.66
N LEU A 241 -36.11 6.38 0.23
CA LEU A 241 -35.30 7.23 1.11
C LEU A 241 -34.22 7.99 0.34
N ASN A 242 -33.89 9.20 0.79
CA ASN A 242 -32.80 10.02 0.30
C ASN A 242 -31.45 9.49 0.81
N VAL A 243 -30.83 8.60 0.03
CA VAL A 243 -29.54 7.99 0.35
C VAL A 243 -28.40 8.76 -0.33
N ILE A 244 -27.43 9.20 0.46
CA ILE A 244 -26.16 9.76 -0.04
C ILE A 244 -25.03 8.76 0.22
N TYR A 245 -24.45 8.23 -0.85
CA TYR A 245 -23.19 7.47 -0.81
C TYR A 245 -22.03 8.32 -1.32
N CYS A 246 -20.91 8.30 -0.60
CA CYS A 246 -19.64 8.84 -1.07
C CYS A 246 -18.44 8.23 -0.33
N THR A 247 -17.27 8.23 -0.97
CA THR A 247 -16.00 8.05 -0.24
C THR A 247 -15.63 9.31 0.53
N SER A 248 -14.82 9.17 1.57
CA SER A 248 -14.20 10.30 2.29
C SER A 248 -13.46 11.28 1.39
N GLU A 249 -12.78 10.78 0.35
CA GLU A 249 -12.11 11.62 -0.65
C GLU A 249 -13.12 12.41 -1.48
N HIS A 250 -14.24 11.81 -1.88
CA HIS A 250 -15.29 12.53 -2.61
C HIS A 250 -15.94 13.62 -1.75
N PHE A 251 -16.21 13.34 -0.47
CA PHE A 251 -16.69 14.35 0.49
C PHE A 251 -15.69 15.51 0.64
N THR A 252 -14.38 15.19 0.74
CA THR A 252 -13.28 16.18 0.78
C THR A 252 -13.27 17.05 -0.47
N ASN A 253 -13.34 16.45 -1.65
CA ASN A 253 -13.30 17.16 -2.94
C ASN A 253 -14.54 18.02 -3.16
N ASP A 254 -15.72 17.54 -2.76
CA ASP A 254 -16.96 18.31 -2.83
C ASP A 254 -16.94 19.52 -1.89
N LEU A 255 -16.34 19.40 -0.70
CA LEU A 255 -16.13 20.53 0.21
C LEU A 255 -15.15 21.56 -0.37
N ILE A 256 -14.00 21.11 -0.90
CA ILE A 256 -13.00 21.99 -1.53
C ILE A 256 -13.63 22.79 -2.68
N ARG A 257 -14.39 22.10 -3.55
CA ARG A 257 -15.13 22.74 -4.64
C ARG A 257 -16.15 23.75 -4.12
N ALA A 258 -16.95 23.38 -3.13
CA ALA A 258 -17.97 24.27 -2.58
C ALA A 258 -17.39 25.54 -1.92
N ILE A 259 -16.19 25.45 -1.32
CA ILE A 259 -15.46 26.61 -0.80
C ILE A 259 -14.99 27.50 -1.97
N GLY A 260 -14.39 26.92 -3.01
CA GLY A 260 -13.91 27.66 -4.18
C GLY A 260 -15.02 28.38 -4.96
N GLU A 261 -16.17 27.72 -5.12
CA GLU A 261 -17.37 28.24 -5.81
C GLU A 261 -18.25 29.13 -4.92
N ARG A 262 -17.92 29.30 -3.62
CA ARG A 262 -18.76 29.97 -2.60
C ARG A 262 -20.16 29.36 -2.46
N SER A 263 -20.29 28.06 -2.68
CA SER A 263 -21.54 27.28 -2.69
C SER A 263 -21.67 26.35 -1.47
N THR A 264 -21.03 26.69 -0.34
CA THR A 264 -21.01 25.89 0.90
C THR A 264 -22.40 25.55 1.46
N ASP A 265 -23.39 26.40 1.25
CA ASP A 265 -24.76 26.12 1.70
C ASP A 265 -25.45 25.05 0.85
N ALA A 266 -25.13 24.96 -0.46
CA ALA A 266 -25.60 23.89 -1.32
C ALA A 266 -24.94 22.55 -0.98
N PHE A 267 -23.65 22.57 -0.63
CA PHE A 267 -22.96 21.39 -0.07
C PHE A 267 -23.66 20.92 1.21
N ARG A 268 -23.89 21.83 2.17
CA ARG A 268 -24.57 21.51 3.42
C ARG A 268 -25.96 20.96 3.18
N ALA A 269 -26.78 21.60 2.35
CA ALA A 269 -28.10 21.11 1.99
C ALA A 269 -28.06 19.67 1.44
N ARG A 270 -27.17 19.38 0.48
CA ARG A 270 -27.04 18.04 -0.12
C ARG A 270 -26.74 16.94 0.90
N TYR A 271 -25.81 17.17 1.83
CA TYR A 271 -25.41 16.14 2.79
C TYR A 271 -26.32 16.07 4.02
N ARG A 272 -26.87 17.22 4.48
CA ARG A 272 -27.65 17.31 5.72
C ARG A 272 -29.15 17.00 5.54
N GLN A 273 -29.64 16.93 4.29
CA GLN A 273 -31.00 16.48 3.96
C GLN A 273 -31.09 14.97 3.68
N ALA A 274 -30.02 14.20 3.92
CA ALA A 274 -30.02 12.75 3.70
C ALA A 274 -30.80 12.03 4.81
N ASP A 275 -31.66 11.07 4.45
CA ASP A 275 -32.24 10.13 5.40
C ASP A 275 -31.19 9.11 5.86
N ILE A 276 -30.25 8.79 4.95
CA ILE A 276 -29.11 7.90 5.19
C ILE A 276 -27.84 8.48 4.55
N LEU A 277 -26.80 8.68 5.36
CA LEU A 277 -25.46 9.01 4.91
C LEU A 277 -24.54 7.77 5.01
N LEU A 278 -23.95 7.41 3.87
CA LEU A 278 -23.05 6.26 3.72
C LEU A 278 -21.66 6.76 3.33
N ILE A 279 -20.70 6.69 4.25
CA ILE A 279 -19.31 7.10 4.01
C ILE A 279 -18.41 5.87 3.89
N ASP A 280 -17.76 5.74 2.73
CA ASP A 280 -16.76 4.70 2.50
C ASP A 280 -15.34 5.20 2.84
N ASP A 281 -14.54 4.31 3.43
CA ASP A 281 -13.13 4.49 3.77
C ASP A 281 -12.85 5.79 4.57
N ILE A 282 -13.40 5.86 5.79
CA ILE A 282 -13.26 7.00 6.72
C ILE A 282 -11.80 7.33 7.09
N GLN A 283 -10.88 6.36 6.94
CA GLN A 283 -9.45 6.56 7.20
C GLN A 283 -8.80 7.65 6.36
N PHE A 284 -9.36 8.02 5.20
CA PHE A 284 -8.79 9.10 4.36
C PHE A 284 -9.08 10.51 4.90
N LEU A 285 -9.96 10.69 5.90
CA LEU A 285 -10.16 11.99 6.58
C LEU A 285 -9.08 12.35 7.59
N ARG A 286 -8.27 11.37 8.03
CA ARG A 286 -7.31 11.47 9.15
C ARG A 286 -6.45 12.73 9.16
N ASP A 287 -5.95 13.13 7.99
CA ASP A 287 -4.99 14.22 7.83
C ASP A 287 -5.63 15.45 7.12
N LYS A 288 -6.96 15.58 7.24
CA LYS A 288 -7.80 16.59 6.56
C LYS A 288 -8.61 17.43 7.56
N GLU A 289 -7.95 18.17 8.46
CA GLU A 289 -8.55 18.97 9.54
C GLU A 289 -9.86 19.70 9.15
N ARG A 290 -9.81 20.61 8.16
CA ARG A 290 -11.02 21.34 7.69
C ARG A 290 -12.18 20.45 7.22
N THR A 291 -11.85 19.25 6.72
CA THR A 291 -12.87 18.27 6.30
C THR A 291 -13.39 17.49 7.51
N GLN A 292 -12.55 17.19 8.49
CA GLN A 292 -12.99 16.64 9.78
C GLN A 292 -13.95 17.58 10.50
N GLU A 293 -13.68 18.89 10.50
CA GLU A 293 -14.56 19.92 11.07
C GLU A 293 -15.96 19.92 10.42
N GLU A 294 -16.05 20.08 9.10
CA GLU A 294 -17.35 20.12 8.41
C GLU A 294 -18.04 18.74 8.40
N PHE A 295 -17.28 17.65 8.39
CA PHE A 295 -17.82 16.30 8.58
C PHE A 295 -18.39 16.12 9.99
N PHE A 296 -17.71 16.59 11.04
CA PHE A 296 -18.22 16.60 12.41
C PHE A 296 -19.54 17.37 12.50
N HIS A 297 -19.62 18.57 11.92
CA HIS A 297 -20.88 19.34 11.90
C HIS A 297 -22.01 18.65 11.12
N THR A 298 -21.68 18.00 10.00
CA THR A 298 -22.64 17.23 9.19
C THR A 298 -23.14 15.99 9.94
N PHE A 299 -22.23 15.27 10.63
CA PHE A 299 -22.54 14.13 11.48
C PHE A 299 -23.50 14.53 12.61
N ASN A 300 -23.19 15.61 13.36
CA ASN A 300 -24.05 16.09 14.45
C ASN A 300 -25.48 16.32 13.94
N HIS A 301 -25.61 17.13 12.88
CA HIS A 301 -26.91 17.52 12.35
C HIS A 301 -27.76 16.32 11.93
N LEU A 302 -27.16 15.35 11.21
CA LEU A 302 -27.86 14.14 10.78
C LEU A 302 -28.25 13.24 11.97
N HIS A 303 -27.34 13.08 12.94
CA HIS A 303 -27.58 12.25 14.12
C HIS A 303 -28.67 12.84 15.01
N GLU A 304 -28.68 14.16 15.23
CA GLU A 304 -29.72 14.90 15.95
C GLU A 304 -31.08 14.86 15.22
N ALA A 305 -31.07 14.86 13.88
CA ALA A 305 -32.26 14.69 13.06
C ALA A 305 -32.78 13.24 12.98
N GLY A 306 -32.09 12.28 13.60
CA GLY A 306 -32.44 10.85 13.53
C GLY A 306 -32.15 10.19 12.18
N ALA A 307 -31.40 10.85 11.29
CA ALA A 307 -30.93 10.24 10.04
C ALA A 307 -29.85 9.17 10.33
N GLN A 308 -29.83 8.11 9.52
CA GLN A 308 -28.87 7.03 9.70
C GLN A 308 -27.48 7.44 9.18
N ILE A 309 -26.45 7.15 9.96
CA ILE A 309 -25.06 7.27 9.52
C ILE A 309 -24.44 5.87 9.48
N VAL A 310 -23.80 5.51 8.37
CA VAL A 310 -23.00 4.28 8.24
C VAL A 310 -21.62 4.63 7.70
N LEU A 311 -20.59 4.14 8.38
CA LEU A 311 -19.18 4.44 8.10
C LEU A 311 -18.43 3.13 7.88
N THR A 312 -17.55 3.08 6.87
CA THR A 312 -16.57 1.98 6.74
C THR A 312 -15.15 2.45 7.03
N SER A 313 -14.30 1.52 7.45
CA SER A 313 -12.89 1.80 7.78
C SER A 313 -11.97 0.61 7.51
N ASP A 314 -10.68 0.85 7.26
CA ASP A 314 -9.67 -0.22 7.27
C ASP A 314 -9.30 -0.70 8.69
N ARG A 315 -9.67 0.07 9.72
CA ARG A 315 -9.29 -0.15 11.14
C ARG A 315 -10.35 0.38 12.13
N PRO A 316 -10.41 -0.08 13.39
CA PRO A 316 -11.35 0.43 14.38
C PRO A 316 -11.10 1.91 14.73
N PRO A 317 -12.09 2.65 15.28
CA PRO A 317 -11.99 4.09 15.55
C PRO A 317 -10.75 4.50 16.36
N LYS A 318 -10.39 3.72 17.38
CA LYS A 318 -9.21 3.97 18.23
C LYS A 318 -7.90 4.04 17.44
N ALA A 319 -7.79 3.24 16.37
CA ALA A 319 -6.61 3.15 15.51
C ALA A 319 -6.57 4.22 14.39
N LEU A 320 -7.57 5.10 14.30
CA LEU A 320 -7.65 6.17 13.30
C LEU A 320 -6.82 7.42 13.63
N ALA A 321 -5.90 7.42 14.60
CA ALA A 321 -5.02 8.58 14.82
C ALA A 321 -4.27 8.95 13.52
N PRO A 322 -4.15 10.24 13.15
CA PRO A 322 -4.45 11.45 13.94
C PRO A 322 -5.89 12.02 13.85
N LEU A 323 -6.90 11.23 13.45
CA LEU A 323 -8.31 11.70 13.46
C LEU A 323 -8.72 12.24 14.84
N GLU A 324 -9.39 13.40 14.84
CA GLU A 324 -9.81 14.12 16.04
C GLU A 324 -10.54 13.20 17.04
N GLU A 325 -10.24 13.37 18.32
CA GLU A 325 -10.84 12.58 19.41
C GLU A 325 -12.37 12.73 19.47
N ARG A 326 -12.91 13.93 19.18
CA ARG A 326 -14.36 14.16 19.10
C ARG A 326 -15.04 13.38 17.97
N LEU A 327 -14.35 13.07 16.87
CA LEU A 327 -14.88 12.19 15.82
C LEU A 327 -14.78 10.72 16.23
N ARG A 328 -13.63 10.29 16.77
CA ARG A 328 -13.44 8.92 17.26
C ARG A 328 -14.49 8.55 18.32
N SER A 329 -14.72 9.42 19.31
CA SER A 329 -15.77 9.25 20.32
C SER A 329 -17.17 9.06 19.73
N ARG A 330 -17.50 9.75 18.63
CA ARG A 330 -18.81 9.64 17.96
C ARG A 330 -18.95 8.36 17.15
N PHE A 331 -17.86 7.87 16.57
CA PHE A 331 -17.83 6.57 15.92
C PHE A 331 -17.95 5.43 16.94
N GLU A 332 -17.39 5.64 18.15
CA GLU A 332 -17.46 4.67 19.24
C GLU A 332 -18.81 4.63 19.97
N GLY A 333 -19.59 5.72 19.94
CA GLY A 333 -20.93 5.78 20.55
C GLY A 333 -22.03 4.99 19.83
N GLY A 334 -21.73 4.45 18.64
CA GLY A 334 -22.63 3.60 17.85
C GLY A 334 -22.30 2.10 17.97
N LEU A 335 -22.79 1.30 17.01
CA LEU A 335 -22.36 -0.10 16.90
C LEU A 335 -21.07 -0.18 16.08
N GLN A 336 -20.05 -0.81 16.65
CA GLN A 336 -18.82 -1.16 15.96
C GLN A 336 -18.84 -2.67 15.64
N THR A 337 -18.55 -3.02 14.39
CA THR A 337 -18.46 -4.41 13.95
C THR A 337 -17.28 -4.57 13.00
N ASP A 338 -16.50 -5.63 13.20
CA ASP A 338 -15.47 -6.03 12.27
C ASP A 338 -16.01 -6.93 11.16
N ILE A 339 -15.20 -7.08 10.12
CA ILE A 339 -15.24 -8.19 9.17
C ILE A 339 -13.83 -8.78 9.13
N ALA A 340 -13.70 -10.06 9.49
CA ALA A 340 -12.46 -10.80 9.43
C ALA A 340 -12.27 -11.49 8.06
N PRO A 341 -11.08 -12.01 7.72
CA PRO A 341 -10.87 -12.78 6.50
C PRO A 341 -11.77 -14.05 6.45
N PRO A 342 -12.34 -14.39 5.28
CA PRO A 342 -13.16 -15.59 5.12
C PRO A 342 -12.34 -16.89 5.19
N ASP A 343 -12.92 -17.93 5.78
CA ASP A 343 -12.44 -19.32 5.72
C ASP A 343 -12.53 -19.91 4.30
N VAL A 344 -11.89 -21.07 4.07
CA VAL A 344 -11.83 -21.73 2.75
C VAL A 344 -13.22 -21.98 2.17
N GLU A 345 -14.15 -22.50 2.97
CA GLU A 345 -15.52 -22.82 2.51
C GLU A 345 -16.29 -21.56 2.11
N THR A 346 -16.19 -20.46 2.86
CA THR A 346 -16.77 -19.19 2.46
C THR A 346 -16.08 -18.62 1.22
N ARG A 347 -14.75 -18.75 1.08
CA ARG A 347 -14.03 -18.34 -0.14
C ARG A 347 -14.54 -19.12 -1.36
N VAL A 348 -14.78 -20.43 -1.23
CA VAL A 348 -15.39 -21.25 -2.28
C VAL A 348 -16.82 -20.79 -2.58
N ALA A 349 -17.66 -20.55 -1.57
CA ALA A 349 -19.04 -20.07 -1.79
C ALA A 349 -19.10 -18.70 -2.49
N ILE A 350 -18.18 -17.77 -2.17
CA ILE A 350 -18.04 -16.48 -2.86
C ILE A 350 -17.66 -16.68 -4.34
N LEU A 351 -16.71 -17.58 -4.60
CA LEU A 351 -16.30 -17.93 -5.96
C LEU A 351 -17.44 -18.59 -6.75
N GLU A 352 -18.17 -19.53 -6.15
CA GLU A 352 -19.33 -20.21 -6.74
C GLU A 352 -20.41 -19.19 -7.12
N GLN A 353 -20.80 -18.29 -6.20
CA GLN A 353 -21.83 -17.28 -6.47
C GLN A 353 -21.40 -16.30 -7.59
N LYS A 354 -20.11 -15.96 -7.69
CA LYS A 354 -19.59 -15.12 -8.77
C LYS A 354 -19.47 -15.86 -10.09
N ALA A 355 -19.05 -17.13 -10.10
CA ALA A 355 -19.00 -17.96 -11.30
C ALA A 355 -20.40 -18.11 -11.93
N ILE A 356 -21.43 -18.36 -11.11
CA ILE A 356 -22.83 -18.38 -11.54
C ILE A 356 -23.23 -17.05 -12.19
N ARG A 357 -22.89 -15.91 -11.57
CA ARG A 357 -23.20 -14.56 -12.10
C ARG A 357 -22.49 -14.25 -13.43
N LEU A 358 -21.28 -14.77 -13.60
CA LEU A 358 -20.51 -14.66 -14.85
C LEU A 358 -20.99 -15.65 -15.94
N GLY A 359 -21.94 -16.54 -15.64
CA GLY A 359 -22.34 -17.64 -16.53
C GLY A 359 -21.24 -18.69 -16.74
N MET A 360 -20.21 -18.70 -15.88
CA MET A 360 -19.03 -19.54 -16.00
C MET A 360 -19.34 -20.96 -15.48
N LYS A 361 -19.15 -21.96 -16.34
CA LYS A 361 -19.15 -23.37 -15.92
C LYS A 361 -17.74 -23.75 -15.45
N VAL A 362 -17.61 -24.01 -14.15
CA VAL A 362 -16.33 -24.31 -13.50
C VAL A 362 -16.53 -25.42 -12.47
N ASP A 363 -15.59 -26.36 -12.39
CA ASP A 363 -15.59 -27.45 -11.42
C ASP A 363 -15.28 -26.90 -10.02
N ARG A 364 -16.00 -27.35 -8.99
CA ARG A 364 -15.76 -26.94 -7.59
C ARG A 364 -14.31 -27.19 -7.14
N ARG A 365 -13.64 -28.21 -7.68
CA ARG A 365 -12.21 -28.48 -7.41
C ARG A 365 -11.29 -27.33 -7.87
N ILE A 366 -11.63 -26.66 -8.98
CA ILE A 366 -10.92 -25.47 -9.44
C ILE A 366 -11.15 -24.31 -8.46
N LEU A 367 -12.40 -24.11 -8.02
CA LEU A 367 -12.72 -23.05 -7.06
C LEU A 367 -12.07 -23.28 -5.69
N MET A 368 -11.99 -24.53 -5.24
CA MET A 368 -11.26 -24.93 -4.04
C MET A 368 -9.76 -24.61 -4.17
N ALA A 369 -9.13 -24.96 -5.30
CA ALA A 369 -7.73 -24.62 -5.54
C ALA A 369 -7.47 -23.09 -5.59
N VAL A 370 -8.39 -22.30 -6.14
CA VAL A 370 -8.32 -20.82 -6.06
C VAL A 370 -8.44 -20.36 -4.59
N ALA A 371 -9.41 -20.89 -3.84
CA ALA A 371 -9.62 -20.55 -2.44
C ALA A 371 -8.44 -20.91 -1.53
N GLU A 372 -7.69 -21.98 -1.82
CA GLU A 372 -6.47 -22.38 -1.11
C GLU A 372 -5.23 -21.55 -1.47
N ARG A 373 -5.25 -20.85 -2.62
CA ARG A 373 -4.10 -20.07 -3.12
C ARG A 373 -4.17 -18.58 -2.77
N PHE A 374 -5.38 -18.02 -2.66
CA PHE A 374 -5.61 -16.60 -2.40
C PHE A 374 -6.34 -16.40 -1.07
N GLU A 375 -5.57 -16.31 0.01
CA GLU A 375 -6.12 -16.23 1.37
C GLU A 375 -6.31 -14.79 1.89
N SER A 376 -5.61 -13.83 1.30
CA SER A 376 -5.40 -12.51 1.91
C SER A 376 -6.59 -11.55 1.79
N ASN A 377 -7.33 -11.56 0.68
CA ASN A 377 -8.55 -10.75 0.51
C ASN A 377 -9.44 -11.25 -0.65
N ILE A 378 -10.71 -10.85 -0.64
CA ILE A 378 -11.69 -11.31 -1.65
C ILE A 378 -11.38 -10.73 -3.04
N ARG A 379 -10.75 -9.55 -3.15
CA ARG A 379 -10.41 -8.96 -4.46
C ARG A 379 -9.40 -9.81 -5.24
N GLU A 380 -8.51 -10.53 -4.55
CA GLU A 380 -7.58 -11.48 -5.18
C GLU A 380 -8.30 -12.74 -5.70
N LEU A 381 -9.21 -13.32 -4.90
CA LEU A 381 -10.10 -14.42 -5.35
C LEU A 381 -10.89 -14.02 -6.61
N GLU A 382 -11.46 -12.81 -6.61
CA GLU A 382 -12.17 -12.24 -7.75
C GLU A 382 -11.26 -12.02 -8.96
N GLY A 383 -10.05 -11.53 -8.75
CA GLY A 383 -9.04 -11.37 -9.79
C GLY A 383 -8.70 -12.70 -10.47
N ALA A 384 -8.44 -13.74 -9.67
CA ALA A 384 -8.15 -15.09 -10.16
C ALA A 384 -9.33 -15.66 -10.96
N LEU A 385 -10.56 -15.58 -10.44
CA LEU A 385 -11.76 -16.06 -11.14
C LEU A 385 -12.01 -15.31 -12.46
N ASN A 386 -11.81 -13.98 -12.47
CA ASN A 386 -11.95 -13.17 -13.68
C ASN A 386 -10.92 -13.56 -14.76
N GLN A 387 -9.68 -13.89 -14.37
CA GLN A 387 -8.66 -14.38 -15.30
C GLN A 387 -8.98 -15.77 -15.84
N LEU A 388 -9.47 -16.69 -15.00
CA LEU A 388 -9.95 -18.00 -15.44
C LEU A 388 -11.13 -17.89 -16.42
N ASN A 389 -12.07 -16.97 -16.17
CA ASN A 389 -13.18 -16.68 -17.08
C ASN A 389 -12.68 -16.09 -18.42
N TRP A 390 -11.75 -15.13 -18.38
CA TRP A 390 -11.15 -14.54 -19.59
C TRP A 390 -10.44 -15.60 -20.46
N GLN A 391 -9.65 -16.49 -19.84
CA GLN A 391 -8.97 -17.58 -20.54
C GLN A 391 -9.96 -18.56 -21.18
N ALA A 392 -11.03 -18.96 -20.47
CA ALA A 392 -12.08 -19.82 -21.01
C ALA A 392 -12.80 -19.17 -22.21
N GLN A 393 -13.08 -17.87 -22.14
CA GLN A 393 -13.69 -17.11 -23.25
C GLN A 393 -12.75 -16.99 -24.46
N LEU A 394 -11.45 -16.76 -24.23
CA LEU A 394 -10.45 -16.64 -25.28
C LEU A 394 -10.21 -17.97 -26.02
N ALA A 395 -10.02 -19.06 -25.26
CA ALA A 395 -9.77 -20.39 -25.80
C ALA A 395 -11.02 -21.02 -26.45
N ARG A 396 -12.22 -20.55 -26.09
CA ARG A 396 -13.53 -21.12 -26.49
C ARG A 396 -13.73 -22.60 -26.12
N THR A 397 -12.89 -23.12 -25.22
CA THR A 397 -12.97 -24.48 -24.70
C THR A 397 -13.34 -24.45 -23.21
N PRO A 398 -14.02 -25.49 -22.68
CA PRO A 398 -14.23 -25.62 -21.24
C PRO A 398 -12.89 -25.59 -20.49
N LEU A 399 -12.87 -24.91 -19.35
CA LEU A 399 -11.70 -24.82 -18.48
C LEU A 399 -11.43 -26.21 -17.85
N THR A 400 -10.27 -26.79 -18.12
CA THR A 400 -9.86 -28.06 -17.49
C THR A 400 -9.22 -27.78 -16.13
N TYR A 401 -9.08 -28.81 -15.29
CA TYR A 401 -8.41 -28.65 -14.00
C TYR A 401 -6.94 -28.26 -14.18
N GLU A 402 -6.22 -28.91 -15.09
CA GLU A 402 -4.80 -28.70 -15.34
C GLU A 402 -4.52 -27.29 -15.87
N THR A 403 -5.35 -26.81 -16.81
CA THR A 403 -5.24 -25.46 -17.35
C THR A 403 -5.58 -24.40 -16.30
N ALA A 404 -6.60 -24.65 -15.47
CA ALA A 404 -6.94 -23.74 -14.37
C ALA A 404 -5.82 -23.64 -13.32
N ILE A 405 -5.24 -24.76 -12.89
CA ILE A 405 -4.14 -24.78 -11.92
C ILE A 405 -2.92 -24.04 -12.49
N ALA A 406 -2.55 -24.28 -13.77
CA ALA A 406 -1.46 -23.56 -14.40
C ALA A 406 -1.71 -22.03 -14.46
N ILE A 407 -2.95 -21.58 -14.65
CA ILE A 407 -3.29 -20.15 -14.58
C ILE A 407 -3.21 -19.65 -13.12
N VAL A 408 -3.76 -20.39 -12.17
CA VAL A 408 -3.81 -20.03 -10.74
C VAL A 408 -2.41 -19.93 -10.14
N ASP A 409 -1.51 -20.89 -10.39
CA ASP A 409 -0.15 -20.87 -9.86
C ASP A 409 0.71 -19.74 -10.48
N ASN A 410 0.39 -19.28 -11.70
CA ASN A 410 1.00 -18.08 -12.31
C ASN A 410 0.43 -16.75 -11.77
N LEU A 411 -0.81 -16.76 -11.27
CA LEU A 411 -1.51 -15.57 -10.75
C LEU A 411 -1.38 -15.41 -9.23
N ALA A 412 -1.14 -16.50 -8.52
CA ALA A 412 -0.90 -16.48 -7.08
C ALA A 412 0.21 -15.46 -6.80
N PRO A 413 0.04 -14.55 -5.82
CA PRO A 413 1.13 -13.68 -5.43
C PRO A 413 2.29 -14.59 -5.03
N ALA A 414 3.40 -14.51 -5.76
CA ALA A 414 4.58 -15.32 -5.48
C ALA A 414 4.86 -15.20 -3.98
N ARG A 415 4.69 -16.33 -3.25
CA ARG A 415 4.78 -16.35 -1.78
C ARG A 415 6.02 -15.58 -1.42
N ARG A 416 5.87 -14.43 -0.74
CA ARG A 416 7.04 -13.61 -0.38
C ARG A 416 7.99 -14.56 0.35
N PRO A 417 9.22 -14.77 -0.16
CA PRO A 417 10.16 -15.66 0.50
C PRO A 417 10.21 -15.26 1.97
N ALA A 418 9.87 -16.19 2.87
CA ALA A 418 9.91 -15.92 4.29
C ALA A 418 11.33 -15.49 4.66
N ASN A 419 11.54 -14.69 5.69
CA ASN A 419 12.91 -14.34 6.05
C ASN A 419 13.68 -15.64 6.43
N PRO A 420 14.76 -16.04 5.75
CA PRO A 420 15.37 -17.38 5.94
C PRO A 420 15.75 -17.70 7.40
N PRO A 421 16.29 -16.75 8.20
CA PRO A 421 16.49 -16.95 9.64
C PRO A 421 15.20 -17.24 10.42
N ASP A 422 14.06 -16.66 10.01
CA ASP A 422 12.76 -16.93 10.65
C ASP A 422 12.24 -18.33 10.31
N VAL A 423 12.52 -18.86 9.11
CA VAL A 423 12.22 -20.26 8.77
C VAL A 423 13.03 -21.20 9.66
N VAL A 424 14.33 -20.96 9.83
CA VAL A 424 15.19 -21.74 10.74
C VAL A 424 14.68 -21.64 12.18
N ARG A 425 14.30 -20.45 12.65
CA ARG A 425 13.75 -20.20 13.99
C ARG A 425 12.43 -20.93 14.22
N ILE A 426 11.48 -20.87 13.28
CA ILE A 426 10.16 -21.49 13.40
C ILE A 426 10.28 -23.02 13.40
N VAL A 427 11.15 -23.58 12.55
CA VAL A 427 11.47 -25.01 12.56
C VAL A 427 12.09 -25.39 13.90
N ALA A 428 13.09 -24.66 14.39
CA ALA A 428 13.72 -24.94 15.68
C ALA A 428 12.69 -24.93 16.85
N GLN A 429 11.86 -23.89 16.92
CA GLN A 429 10.78 -23.76 17.91
C GLN A 429 9.76 -24.91 17.85
N HIS A 430 9.42 -25.40 16.65
CA HIS A 430 8.47 -26.50 16.49
C HIS A 430 8.95 -27.79 17.17
N TYR A 431 10.25 -28.09 17.05
CA TYR A 431 10.85 -29.32 17.60
C TYR A 431 11.50 -29.14 18.99
N GLY A 432 11.32 -27.99 19.64
CA GLY A 432 11.87 -27.72 20.97
C GLY A 432 13.41 -27.63 21.00
N VAL A 433 14.03 -27.21 19.90
CA VAL A 433 15.50 -27.04 19.78
C VAL A 433 15.83 -25.58 19.48
N THR A 434 17.10 -25.18 19.60
CA THR A 434 17.52 -23.81 19.27
C THR A 434 17.96 -23.68 17.81
N ALA A 435 17.91 -22.47 17.25
CA ALA A 435 18.48 -22.21 15.93
C ALA A 435 20.00 -22.47 15.89
N GLU A 436 20.69 -22.22 17.01
CA GLU A 436 22.12 -22.54 17.19
C GLU A 436 22.38 -24.05 17.14
N ASP A 437 21.51 -24.89 17.71
CA ASP A 437 21.58 -26.35 17.54
C ASP A 437 21.45 -26.76 16.08
N LEU A 438 20.60 -26.07 15.30
CA LEU A 438 20.44 -26.35 13.87
C LEU A 438 21.65 -25.92 13.05
N MET A 439 22.34 -24.83 13.41
CA MET A 439 23.60 -24.40 12.79
C MET A 439 24.82 -25.21 13.26
N GLY A 440 24.78 -25.77 14.47
CA GLY A 440 25.92 -26.46 15.11
C GLY A 440 26.35 -27.78 14.45
N ARG A 441 27.51 -28.29 14.87
CA ARG A 441 28.12 -29.53 14.31
C ARG A 441 27.57 -30.84 14.90
N SER A 442 26.76 -30.79 15.96
CA SER A 442 26.24 -31.98 16.66
C SER A 442 25.40 -32.87 15.73
N ARG A 443 25.72 -34.17 15.59
CA ARG A 443 25.01 -35.11 14.71
C ARG A 443 23.98 -36.01 15.44
N ARG A 444 23.51 -35.62 16.62
CA ARG A 444 22.49 -36.39 17.37
C ARG A 444 21.21 -36.53 16.53
N GLN A 445 20.63 -37.73 16.53
CA GLN A 445 19.49 -38.13 15.67
C GLN A 445 18.35 -37.09 15.58
N PRO A 446 17.83 -36.53 16.69
CA PRO A 446 16.77 -35.51 16.63
C PRO A 446 17.15 -34.29 15.78
N LEU A 447 18.39 -33.79 15.92
CA LEU A 447 18.85 -32.62 15.18
C LEU A 447 19.06 -32.91 13.70
N ALA A 448 19.38 -34.16 13.33
CA ALA A 448 19.59 -34.52 11.93
C ALA A 448 18.30 -34.39 11.11
N HIS A 449 17.18 -34.93 11.62
CA HIS A 449 15.90 -34.86 10.93
C HIS A 449 15.35 -33.42 10.86
N VAL A 450 15.41 -32.66 11.96
CA VAL A 450 14.95 -31.26 11.99
C VAL A 450 15.72 -30.38 11.00
N ARG A 451 17.01 -30.63 10.79
CA ARG A 451 17.80 -29.95 9.75
C ARG A 451 17.42 -30.36 8.34
N GLN A 452 17.06 -31.62 8.11
CA GLN A 452 16.57 -32.08 6.80
C GLN A 452 15.27 -31.34 6.43
N ILE A 453 14.38 -31.16 7.40
CA ILE A 453 13.16 -30.36 7.27
C ILE A 453 13.47 -28.87 7.03
N ALA A 454 14.43 -28.28 7.76
CA ALA A 454 14.88 -26.91 7.51
C ALA A 454 15.49 -26.75 6.09
N MET A 455 16.30 -27.71 5.62
CA MET A 455 16.88 -27.71 4.27
C MET A 455 15.81 -27.77 3.18
N TYR A 456 14.78 -28.60 3.39
CA TYR A 456 13.63 -28.70 2.48
C TYR A 456 12.84 -27.38 2.45
N LEU A 457 12.42 -26.84 3.60
CA LEU A 457 11.64 -25.60 3.67
C LEU A 457 12.41 -24.38 3.13
N LEU A 458 13.71 -24.27 3.40
CA LEU A 458 14.56 -23.22 2.83
C LEU A 458 14.79 -23.34 1.31
N ARG A 459 14.51 -24.50 0.70
CA ARG A 459 14.48 -24.64 -0.76
C ARG A 459 13.10 -24.30 -1.32
N GLU A 460 12.04 -24.89 -0.76
CA GLU A 460 10.68 -24.78 -1.32
C GLU A 460 10.01 -23.43 -1.05
N GLU A 461 10.11 -22.90 0.18
CA GLU A 461 9.43 -21.65 0.58
C GLU A 461 10.24 -20.39 0.25
N ASN A 462 11.51 -20.55 -0.13
CA ASN A 462 12.45 -19.46 -0.34
C ASN A 462 13.19 -19.47 -1.69
N GLY A 463 13.21 -20.59 -2.41
CA GLY A 463 13.97 -20.74 -3.65
C GLY A 463 15.50 -20.65 -3.47
N LEU A 464 16.04 -20.87 -2.27
CA LEU A 464 17.49 -20.75 -2.05
C LEU A 464 18.27 -21.85 -2.77
N SER A 465 19.40 -21.47 -3.36
CA SER A 465 20.39 -22.43 -3.87
C SER A 465 20.98 -23.26 -2.73
N LEU A 466 21.49 -24.46 -3.05
CA LEU A 466 22.16 -25.34 -2.08
C LEU A 466 23.28 -24.64 -1.30
N HIS A 467 23.98 -23.68 -1.92
CA HIS A 467 25.00 -22.87 -1.26
C HIS A 467 24.40 -21.90 -0.23
N GLN A 468 23.32 -21.20 -0.58
CA GLN A 468 22.65 -20.26 0.33
C GLN A 468 22.01 -20.97 1.53
N VAL A 469 21.35 -22.12 1.32
CA VAL A 469 20.86 -22.97 2.42
C VAL A 469 22.01 -23.42 3.33
N GLY A 470 23.21 -23.59 2.77
CA GLY A 470 24.41 -23.93 3.53
C GLY A 470 24.88 -22.81 4.45
N LEU A 471 24.78 -21.55 4.01
CA LEU A 471 25.09 -20.37 4.83
C LEU A 471 24.11 -20.25 6.00
N GLU A 472 22.80 -20.31 5.73
CA GLU A 472 21.73 -20.22 6.75
C GLU A 472 21.80 -21.34 7.81
N LEU A 473 22.41 -22.48 7.48
CA LEU A 473 22.53 -23.64 8.37
C LEU A 473 23.95 -23.88 8.90
N GLY A 474 24.77 -22.83 8.99
CA GLY A 474 26.07 -22.86 9.68
C GLY A 474 27.26 -23.30 8.82
N GLY A 475 27.23 -23.05 7.51
CA GLY A 475 28.31 -23.36 6.56
C GLY A 475 28.37 -24.83 6.15
N ARG A 476 27.25 -25.43 5.77
CA ARG A 476 27.18 -26.86 5.38
C ARG A 476 27.41 -27.12 3.88
N ASP A 477 27.97 -28.29 3.59
CA ASP A 477 28.21 -28.78 2.24
C ASP A 477 26.92 -28.94 1.43
N HIS A 478 26.92 -28.43 0.20
CA HIS A 478 25.83 -28.50 -0.76
C HIS A 478 25.30 -29.93 -0.99
N SER A 479 26.17 -30.94 -0.95
CA SER A 479 25.82 -32.36 -1.11
C SER A 479 25.02 -32.91 0.08
N THR A 480 25.32 -32.45 1.30
CA THR A 480 24.55 -32.78 2.51
C THR A 480 23.15 -32.16 2.46
N ILE A 481 23.04 -30.96 1.87
CA ILE A 481 21.79 -30.21 1.76
C ILE A 481 20.88 -30.82 0.69
N ALA A 482 21.43 -31.17 -0.47
CA ALA A 482 20.70 -31.90 -1.52
C ALA A 482 20.15 -33.21 -0.95
N HIS A 483 21.01 -34.08 -0.42
CA HIS A 483 20.60 -35.35 0.15
C HIS A 483 19.61 -35.20 1.33
N GLY A 484 19.73 -34.14 2.12
CA GLY A 484 18.80 -33.84 3.21
C GLY A 484 17.41 -33.42 2.73
N ALA A 485 17.34 -32.51 1.76
CA ALA A 485 16.06 -32.06 1.18
C ALA A 485 15.38 -33.17 0.37
N ASP A 486 16.14 -33.87 -0.49
CA ASP A 486 15.61 -34.94 -1.35
C ASP A 486 15.06 -36.12 -0.51
N LYS A 487 15.64 -36.38 0.67
CA LYS A 487 15.10 -37.35 1.63
C LYS A 487 13.73 -36.93 2.17
N ILE A 488 13.51 -35.65 2.51
CA ILE A 488 12.19 -35.17 2.95
C ILE A 488 11.18 -35.26 1.79
N VAL A 489 11.57 -34.90 0.57
CA VAL A 489 10.74 -35.05 -0.64
C VAL A 489 10.30 -36.51 -0.82
N SER A 490 11.21 -37.47 -0.66
CA SER A 490 10.89 -38.90 -0.72
C SER A 490 9.97 -39.34 0.42
N GLN A 491 10.21 -38.92 1.67
CA GLN A 491 9.36 -39.30 2.80
C GLN A 491 7.94 -38.72 2.68
N LEU A 492 7.78 -37.52 2.11
CA LEU A 492 6.47 -36.91 1.88
C LEU A 492 5.58 -37.69 0.90
N GLN A 493 6.13 -38.60 0.09
CA GLN A 493 5.34 -39.45 -0.80
C GLN A 493 4.52 -40.50 -0.04
N ASP A 494 5.02 -40.99 1.10
CA ASP A 494 4.41 -42.13 1.82
C ASP A 494 4.01 -41.82 3.28
N ASP A 495 4.44 -40.70 3.86
CA ASP A 495 4.19 -40.34 5.27
C ASP A 495 3.16 -39.19 5.41
N ASP A 496 1.91 -39.56 5.71
CA ASP A 496 0.82 -38.61 6.00
C ASP A 496 1.06 -37.73 7.24
N ALA A 497 1.77 -38.24 8.25
CA ALA A 497 2.05 -37.48 9.46
C ALA A 497 3.06 -36.35 9.16
N LEU A 498 4.10 -36.66 8.38
CA LEU A 498 5.08 -35.68 7.90
C LEU A 498 4.43 -34.63 6.99
N ARG A 499 3.49 -35.01 6.11
CA ARG A 499 2.72 -34.03 5.29
C ARG A 499 1.97 -33.03 6.17
N LEU A 500 1.24 -33.53 7.17
CA LEU A 500 0.48 -32.69 8.11
C LEU A 500 1.40 -31.78 8.94
N GLU A 501 2.57 -32.28 9.34
CA GLU A 501 3.59 -31.54 10.10
C GLU A 501 4.22 -30.41 9.25
N ILE A 502 4.62 -30.71 8.01
CA ILE A 502 5.10 -29.71 7.04
C ILE A 502 4.01 -28.66 6.74
N SER A 503 2.74 -29.05 6.66
CA SER A 503 1.63 -28.11 6.49
C SER A 503 1.52 -27.13 7.67
N LYS A 504 1.62 -27.62 8.92
CA LYS A 504 1.63 -26.78 10.13
C LYS A 504 2.87 -25.89 10.21
N LEU A 505 4.01 -26.33 9.69
CA LEU A 505 5.22 -25.49 9.60
C LEU A 505 5.03 -24.36 8.58
N ARG A 506 4.47 -24.65 7.41
CA ARG A 506 4.11 -23.65 6.39
C ARG A 506 3.13 -22.61 6.93
N GLU A 507 2.07 -23.05 7.61
CA GLU A 507 1.11 -22.17 8.29
C GLU A 507 1.81 -21.20 9.26
N LYS A 508 2.69 -21.71 10.13
CA LYS A 508 3.49 -20.88 11.06
C LYS A 508 4.46 -19.92 10.36
N ILE A 509 5.01 -20.29 9.20
CA ILE A 509 5.94 -19.46 8.41
C ILE A 509 5.23 -18.26 7.77
N TYR A 510 3.97 -18.40 7.36
CA TYR A 510 3.21 -17.35 6.68
C TYR A 510 2.17 -16.65 7.57
N THR A 511 1.88 -17.16 8.76
CA THR A 511 1.10 -16.43 9.78
C THR A 511 1.95 -15.30 10.36
N PRO A 512 1.50 -14.02 10.32
CA PRO A 512 2.22 -12.94 10.96
C PRO A 512 2.26 -13.16 12.48
N LEU A 513 3.47 -13.13 13.05
CA LEU A 513 3.64 -13.00 14.49
C LEU A 513 3.12 -11.62 14.92
N LEU A 514 2.06 -11.63 15.75
CA LEU A 514 1.42 -10.45 16.34
C LEU A 514 2.33 -9.73 17.34
#